data_AF-A0A370DGN1-F1
#
_entry.id   AF-A0A370DGN1-F1
#
_cell.length_a   1.000
_cell.length_b   1.000
_cell.length_c   1.000
_cell.angle_alpha   90.00
_cell.angle_beta   90.00
_cell.angle_gamma   90.00
#
_symmetry.space_group_name_H-M   'P 1'
#
loop_
_entity.id
_entity.type
_entity.pdbx_description
1 polymer ?
#
loop_
_entity_poly.entity_id
_entity_poly.type
_entity_poly.pdbx_seq_one_letter_code
_entity_poly.pdbx_strand_id
1 'polypeptide(L)'
;MKENESQLEQPKGIKLNRKAEELIITRTWFTISSVIILAAITGYFDVMIYQKADVPLLISNFQHQFQWYMLIPVIAIGGLHYALLVSLLNKTSIRITPYELSIKHFPIPFPGSMNILSENISQIFCTREESSSMSDSAGRKVKFYLNVKMNNDAIQKLLTVQSSATQILFMEQEIENFLGIEDVFVDDVENQLARNKEKHIRKTEEEKWVYSGTNKIIENNQLGIRFQVPDNLDAEVCKVEDPFKGGFIQAARNWEPLNDDDNWSLFRAKAPGILGLALTVGQRPAHGSTYEEVMDSTSAKVLMEPVSSVPDFELNGLKGFSVTRKIKNNPLYIRQVWLFDNNKQYHLQMDILEGDKVAHEVATTFESSFKLLDS
;
A
#
# COMPACT_ATOMS: atom_id res chain seq x y z
N MET A 1 38.59 -23.93 -15.45
CA MET A 1 38.85 -22.58 -15.99
C MET A 1 38.18 -21.55 -15.07
N LYS A 2 38.84 -21.15 -13.98
CA LYS A 2 38.52 -19.96 -13.17
C LYS A 2 39.62 -18.92 -13.41
N GLU A 3 39.91 -18.65 -14.69
CA GLU A 3 40.93 -17.66 -15.09
C GLU A 3 40.20 -16.43 -15.62
N ASN A 4 40.47 -15.29 -14.97
CA ASN A 4 39.88 -13.95 -15.19
C ASN A 4 38.51 -13.68 -14.56
N GLU A 5 38.35 -13.94 -13.26
CA GLU A 5 37.62 -12.96 -12.44
C GLU A 5 38.47 -11.69 -12.40
N SER A 6 38.30 -10.86 -13.43
CA SER A 6 38.90 -9.53 -13.49
C SER A 6 38.51 -8.79 -12.22
N GLN A 7 39.49 -8.46 -11.38
CA GLN A 7 39.28 -7.62 -10.20
C GLN A 7 38.44 -6.41 -10.63
N LEU A 8 37.19 -6.36 -10.16
CA LEU A 8 36.28 -5.27 -10.53
C LEU A 8 36.94 -3.96 -10.12
N GLU A 9 37.05 -3.02 -11.06
CA GLU A 9 37.58 -1.71 -10.77
C GLU A 9 36.75 -1.06 -9.66
N GLN A 10 37.43 -0.50 -8.66
CA GLN A 10 36.78 0.12 -7.51
C GLN A 10 35.80 1.20 -7.99
N PRO A 11 34.48 1.02 -7.77
CA PRO A 11 33.48 1.91 -8.33
C PRO A 11 33.49 3.26 -7.60
N LYS A 12 33.15 4.33 -8.34
CA LYS A 12 33.10 5.71 -7.80
C LYS A 12 32.21 5.78 -6.55
N GLY A 13 32.68 6.48 -5.52
CA GLY A 13 31.94 6.71 -4.28
C GLY A 13 32.06 5.60 -3.23
N ILE A 14 32.77 4.50 -3.54
CA ILE A 14 33.19 3.49 -2.56
C ILE A 14 34.65 3.73 -2.19
N LYS A 15 34.96 3.67 -0.89
CA LYS A 15 36.33 3.64 -0.36
C LYS A 15 36.53 2.33 0.37
N LEU A 16 37.55 1.58 -0.05
CA LEU A 16 37.96 0.33 0.57
C LEU A 16 39.15 0.58 1.48
N ASN A 17 39.11 0.10 2.71
CA ASN A 17 40.26 0.06 3.61
C ASN A 17 40.39 -1.37 4.15
N ARG A 18 41.42 -2.09 3.67
CA ARG A 18 41.68 -3.47 4.03
C ARG A 18 42.85 -3.53 5.00
N LYS A 19 42.61 -4.07 6.20
CA LYS A 19 43.61 -4.47 7.18
C LYS A 19 43.56 -5.99 7.34
N ALA A 20 44.55 -6.56 8.04
CA ALA A 20 44.65 -8.01 8.23
C ALA A 20 43.41 -8.63 8.90
N GLU A 21 42.80 -7.94 9.86
CA GLU A 21 41.67 -8.43 10.67
C GLU A 21 40.38 -7.63 10.48
N GLU A 22 40.38 -6.68 9.55
CA GLU A 22 39.28 -5.73 9.39
C GLU A 22 39.18 -5.26 7.94
N LEU A 23 37.98 -5.36 7.38
CA LEU A 23 37.60 -4.73 6.12
C LEU A 23 36.60 -3.62 6.40
N ILE A 24 36.91 -2.40 5.95
CA ILE A 24 36.00 -1.27 6.04
C ILE A 24 35.64 -0.79 4.64
N ILE A 25 34.37 -0.93 4.28
CA ILE A 25 33.79 -0.40 3.05
C ILE A 25 33.00 0.86 3.42
N THR A 26 33.42 2.02 2.92
CA THR A 26 32.71 3.28 3.13
C THR A 26 32.06 3.74 1.83
N ARG A 27 30.74 3.96 1.82
CA ARG A 27 29.97 4.48 0.69
C ARG A 27 29.36 5.84 1.03
N THR A 28 29.54 6.83 0.14
CA THR A 28 28.88 8.14 0.26
C THR A 28 27.46 8.11 -0.30
N TRP A 29 26.52 8.80 0.35
CA TRP A 29 25.13 8.93 -0.14
C TRP A 29 24.95 10.09 -1.11
N PHE A 30 25.96 10.95 -1.20
CA PHE A 30 25.93 12.18 -1.98
C PHE A 30 25.53 11.92 -3.43
N THR A 31 24.51 12.65 -3.88
CA THR A 31 24.16 12.75 -5.29
C THR A 31 23.99 14.22 -5.66
N ILE A 32 24.39 14.58 -6.88
CA ILE A 32 24.21 15.95 -7.41
C ILE A 32 22.73 16.30 -7.46
N SER A 33 21.86 15.33 -7.77
CA SER A 33 20.41 15.52 -7.76
C SER A 33 19.89 15.96 -6.40
N SER A 34 20.40 15.41 -5.29
CA SER A 34 20.01 15.85 -3.94
C SER A 34 20.37 17.32 -3.69
N VAL A 35 21.50 17.82 -4.23
CA VAL A 35 21.89 19.24 -4.11
C VAL A 35 20.91 20.13 -4.86
N ILE A 36 20.59 19.76 -6.10
CA ILE A 36 19.68 20.54 -6.96
C ILE A 36 18.28 20.59 -6.33
N ILE A 37 17.78 19.45 -5.85
CA ILE A 37 16.47 19.35 -5.20
C ILE A 37 16.43 20.18 -3.92
N LEU A 38 17.48 20.10 -3.09
CA LEU A 38 17.59 20.92 -1.87
C LEU A 38 17.57 22.41 -2.20
N ALA A 39 18.39 22.87 -3.16
CA ALA A 39 18.44 24.27 -3.56
C ALA A 39 17.09 24.76 -4.11
N ALA A 40 16.40 23.95 -4.91
CA ALA A 40 15.10 24.28 -5.46
C ALA A 40 14.03 24.42 -4.37
N ILE A 41 13.97 23.48 -3.43
CA ILE A 41 13.02 23.51 -2.32
C ILE A 41 13.30 24.70 -1.41
N THR A 42 14.55 24.90 -0.99
CA THR A 42 14.93 26.03 -0.12
C THR A 42 14.61 27.36 -0.80
N GLY A 43 15.03 27.55 -2.06
CA GLY A 43 14.75 28.79 -2.79
C GLY A 43 13.26 29.05 -3.01
N TYR A 44 12.46 28.02 -3.29
CA TYR A 44 11.00 28.15 -3.37
C TYR A 44 10.40 28.63 -2.03
N PHE A 45 10.87 28.08 -0.91
CA PHE A 45 10.41 28.47 0.41
C PHE A 45 10.79 29.90 0.78
N ASP A 46 12.02 30.31 0.49
CA ASP A 46 12.50 31.67 0.77
C ASP A 46 11.66 32.71 0.01
N VAL A 47 11.34 32.45 -1.27
CA VAL A 47 10.47 33.31 -2.08
C VAL A 47 9.05 33.37 -1.50
N MET A 48 8.49 32.23 -1.09
CA MET A 48 7.14 32.18 -0.51
C MET A 48 7.05 32.97 0.80
N ILE A 49 8.05 32.84 1.67
CA ILE A 49 8.13 33.58 2.94
C ILE A 49 8.25 35.08 2.66
N TYR A 50 9.13 35.47 1.73
CA TYR A 50 9.33 36.87 1.36
C TYR A 50 8.05 37.52 0.83
N GLN A 51 7.32 36.85 -0.09
CA GLN A 51 6.06 37.37 -0.64
C GLN A 51 4.94 37.55 0.39
N LYS A 52 4.96 36.78 1.48
CA LYS A 52 3.95 36.84 2.55
C LYS A 52 4.32 37.79 3.68
N ALA A 53 5.60 38.15 3.83
CA ALA A 53 6.07 39.11 4.82
C ALA A 53 5.50 40.53 4.59
N ASP A 54 5.19 40.90 3.34
CA ASP A 54 4.64 42.20 2.96
C ASP A 54 3.10 42.28 3.00
N VAL A 55 2.40 41.33 3.63
CA VAL A 55 0.92 41.36 3.74
C VAL A 55 0.44 41.58 5.18
N PRO A 56 0.49 42.82 5.71
CA PRO A 56 -0.08 43.16 7.02
C PRO A 56 -1.61 42.95 7.14
N LEU A 57 -2.32 42.77 6.02
CA LEU A 57 -3.79 42.90 5.96
C LEU A 57 -4.58 41.58 6.18
N LEU A 58 -3.94 40.41 6.26
CA LEU A 58 -4.64 39.11 6.38
C LEU A 58 -4.63 38.52 7.79
N ILE A 59 -3.97 39.16 8.76
CA ILE A 59 -3.64 38.55 10.06
C ILE A 59 -4.81 38.66 11.08
N SER A 60 -5.75 39.60 10.91
CA SER A 60 -6.77 39.86 11.95
C SER A 60 -7.87 38.81 12.04
N ASN A 61 -8.18 38.08 10.97
CA ASN A 61 -9.29 37.10 10.95
C ASN A 61 -8.83 35.63 10.82
N PHE A 62 -7.54 35.38 10.62
CA PHE A 62 -7.00 34.05 10.35
C PHE A 62 -6.25 33.42 11.53
N GLN A 63 -6.18 34.07 12.69
CA GLN A 63 -5.25 33.72 13.77
C GLN A 63 -5.30 32.24 14.22
N HIS A 64 -6.48 31.59 14.23
CA HIS A 64 -6.61 30.18 14.61
C HIS A 64 -6.45 29.18 13.45
N GLN A 65 -6.86 29.53 12.23
CA GLN A 65 -6.68 28.66 11.06
C GLN A 65 -5.24 28.69 10.54
N PHE A 66 -4.59 29.86 10.63
CA PHE A 66 -3.21 30.08 10.18
C PHE A 66 -2.18 29.20 10.90
N GLN A 67 -2.40 28.89 12.19
CA GLN A 67 -1.47 28.06 12.97
C GLN A 67 -1.35 26.64 12.39
N TRP A 68 -2.46 26.00 12.07
CA TRP A 68 -2.45 24.64 11.51
C TRP A 68 -1.96 24.60 10.06
N TYR A 69 -2.36 25.59 9.24
CA TYR A 69 -1.91 25.69 7.86
C TYR A 69 -0.41 25.97 7.72
N MET A 70 0.25 26.53 8.75
CA MET A 70 1.70 26.73 8.75
C MET A 70 2.46 25.56 9.39
N LEU A 71 1.92 24.93 10.43
CA LEU A 71 2.60 23.82 11.12
C LEU A 71 2.79 22.58 10.23
N ILE A 72 1.75 22.16 9.49
CA ILE A 72 1.81 20.95 8.67
C ILE A 72 2.88 21.07 7.57
N PRO A 73 2.90 22.14 6.76
CA PRO A 73 3.96 22.34 5.79
C PRO A 73 5.32 22.37 6.48
N VAL A 74 5.50 23.16 7.55
CA VAL A 74 6.81 23.29 8.22
C VAL A 74 7.38 21.94 8.65
N ILE A 75 6.56 21.04 9.19
CA ILE A 75 6.99 19.69 9.57
C ILE A 75 7.34 18.86 8.33
N ALA A 76 6.47 18.84 7.31
CA ALA A 76 6.70 18.08 6.08
C ALA A 76 7.98 18.54 5.35
N ILE A 77 8.17 19.85 5.27
CA ILE A 77 9.33 20.49 4.66
C ILE A 77 10.58 20.24 5.49
N GLY A 78 10.49 20.35 6.82
CA GLY A 78 11.59 20.06 7.73
C GLY A 78 12.07 18.62 7.59
N GLY A 79 11.13 17.67 7.50
CA GLY A 79 11.43 16.26 7.22
C GLY A 79 12.10 16.06 5.85
N LEU A 80 11.63 16.77 4.82
CA LEU A 80 12.23 16.71 3.48
C LEU A 80 13.66 17.30 3.46
N HIS A 81 13.88 18.45 4.11
CA HIS A 81 15.22 19.03 4.26
C HIS A 81 16.14 18.09 5.03
N TYR A 82 15.65 17.49 6.11
CA TYR A 82 16.42 16.49 6.87
C TYR A 82 16.83 15.31 5.99
N ALA A 83 15.90 14.73 5.22
CA ALA A 83 16.18 13.63 4.32
C ALA A 83 17.21 14.01 3.24
N LEU A 84 17.13 15.22 2.69
CA LEU A 84 18.09 15.74 1.71
C LEU A 84 19.47 15.99 2.34
N LEU A 85 19.53 16.60 3.52
CA LEU A 85 20.78 16.81 4.26
C LEU A 85 21.46 15.48 4.60
N VAL A 86 20.69 14.50 5.06
CA VAL A 86 21.16 13.12 5.25
C VAL A 86 21.72 12.56 3.95
N SER A 87 21.00 12.66 2.84
CA SER A 87 21.49 12.18 1.54
C SER A 87 22.79 12.85 1.11
N LEU A 88 23.02 14.11 1.46
CA LEU A 88 24.23 14.84 1.07
C LEU A 88 25.43 14.53 1.96
N LEU A 89 25.21 14.43 3.26
CA LEU A 89 26.28 14.37 4.25
C LEU A 89 26.59 12.95 4.72
N ASN A 90 25.61 12.05 4.71
CA ASN A 90 25.81 10.72 5.26
C ASN A 90 26.66 9.82 4.40
N LYS A 91 27.29 8.90 5.11
CA LYS A 91 28.07 7.80 4.64
C LYS A 91 27.58 6.54 5.35
N THR A 92 27.59 5.43 4.64
CA THR A 92 27.49 4.11 5.25
C THR A 92 28.89 3.54 5.39
N SER A 93 29.27 3.11 6.59
CA SER A 93 30.41 2.23 6.78
C SER A 93 29.91 0.82 7.06
N ILE A 94 30.34 -0.12 6.23
CA ILE A 94 30.23 -1.55 6.45
C ILE A 94 31.58 -1.99 6.98
N ARG A 95 31.62 -2.39 8.24
CA ARG A 95 32.81 -2.90 8.92
C ARG A 95 32.65 -4.40 9.05
N ILE A 96 33.63 -5.15 8.54
CA ILE A 96 33.64 -6.60 8.59
C ILE A 96 34.90 -7.03 9.34
N THR A 97 34.70 -7.93 10.28
CA THR A 97 35.75 -8.59 11.06
C THR A 97 35.47 -10.09 11.04
N PRO A 98 36.42 -10.94 11.48
CA PRO A 98 36.18 -12.38 11.61
C PRO A 98 34.96 -12.73 12.49
N TYR A 99 34.54 -11.83 13.39
CA TYR A 99 33.48 -12.09 14.38
C TYR A 99 32.16 -11.38 14.06
N GLU A 100 32.21 -10.19 13.48
CA GLU A 100 31.02 -9.38 13.22
C GLU A 100 31.07 -8.64 11.87
N LEU A 101 29.90 -8.50 11.26
CA LEU A 101 29.56 -7.56 10.20
C LEU A 101 28.68 -6.45 10.80
N SER A 102 29.16 -5.21 10.76
CA SER A 102 28.48 -4.02 11.31
C SER A 102 28.21 -2.99 10.22
N ILE A 103 26.99 -2.46 10.19
CA ILE A 103 26.57 -1.37 9.30
C ILE A 103 26.22 -0.17 10.15
N LYS A 104 26.85 0.97 9.86
CA LYS A 104 26.60 2.25 10.55
C LYS A 104 26.46 3.40 9.56
N HIS A 105 25.54 4.31 9.86
CA HIS A 105 25.33 5.55 9.13
C HIS A 105 25.83 6.74 9.93
N PHE A 106 26.60 7.63 9.32
CA PHE A 106 27.18 8.82 9.98
C PHE A 106 27.46 9.93 8.94
N PRO A 107 27.55 11.21 9.34
CA PRO A 107 27.54 11.73 10.70
C PRO A 107 26.14 11.90 11.31
N ILE A 108 25.08 12.02 10.50
CA ILE A 108 23.72 12.24 11.00
C ILE A 108 23.07 10.89 11.32
N PRO A 109 22.40 10.73 12.47
CA PRO A 109 21.70 9.50 12.82
C PRO A 109 20.68 9.11 11.75
N PHE A 110 20.76 7.87 11.26
CA PHE A 110 19.78 7.33 10.35
C PHE A 110 19.46 5.88 10.72
N PRO A 111 18.18 5.46 10.70
CA PRO A 111 17.80 4.08 11.00
C PRO A 111 18.44 3.11 10.01
N GLY A 112 18.59 1.84 10.42
CA GLY A 112 19.21 0.80 9.59
C GLY A 112 20.64 0.45 9.98
N SER A 113 21.16 1.00 11.08
CA SER A 113 22.38 0.47 11.68
C SER A 113 22.10 -0.89 12.29
N MET A 114 22.99 -1.86 12.07
CA MET A 114 22.84 -3.22 12.61
C MET A 114 24.17 -3.94 12.71
N ASN A 115 24.22 -4.98 13.55
CA ASN A 115 25.37 -5.85 13.74
C ASN A 115 24.92 -7.30 13.59
N ILE A 116 25.69 -8.09 12.85
CA ILE A 116 25.43 -9.50 12.57
C ILE A 116 26.71 -10.26 12.90
N LEU A 117 26.60 -11.36 13.64
CA LEU A 117 27.75 -12.23 13.90
C LEU A 117 28.16 -12.93 12.60
N SER A 118 29.44 -12.86 12.24
CA SER A 118 29.96 -13.42 10.98
C SER A 118 29.74 -14.92 10.89
N GLU A 119 29.79 -15.65 12.02
CA GLU A 119 29.51 -17.09 12.08
C GLU A 119 28.08 -17.46 11.68
N ASN A 120 27.14 -16.52 11.79
CA ASN A 120 25.74 -16.75 11.44
C ASN A 120 25.45 -16.47 9.96
N ILE A 121 26.42 -15.95 9.21
CA ILE A 121 26.28 -15.62 7.79
C ILE A 121 26.60 -16.89 6.99
N SER A 122 25.60 -17.39 6.27
CA SER A 122 25.79 -18.51 5.34
C SER A 122 26.20 -18.04 3.96
N GLN A 123 25.63 -16.92 3.50
CA GLN A 123 25.90 -16.37 2.18
C GLN A 123 25.58 -14.87 2.12
N ILE A 124 26.26 -14.13 1.24
CA ILE A 124 25.90 -12.76 0.87
C ILE A 124 25.46 -12.79 -0.58
N PHE A 125 24.42 -12.04 -0.92
CA PHE A 125 23.95 -12.04 -2.31
C PHE A 125 23.28 -10.74 -2.70
N CYS A 126 23.33 -10.43 -3.99
CA CYS A 126 22.71 -9.25 -4.56
C CYS A 126 21.33 -9.55 -5.17
N THR A 127 20.34 -8.69 -4.91
CA THR A 127 19.05 -8.75 -5.62
C THR A 127 18.74 -7.45 -6.35
N ARG A 128 18.05 -7.58 -7.48
CA ARG A 128 17.54 -6.47 -8.29
C ARG A 128 16.04 -6.40 -8.12
N GLU A 129 15.51 -5.22 -7.84
CA GLU A 129 14.07 -4.97 -7.86
C GLU A 129 13.77 -3.90 -8.91
N GLU A 130 12.92 -4.27 -9.86
CA GLU A 130 12.37 -3.33 -10.83
C GLU A 130 11.00 -2.86 -10.35
N SER A 131 10.84 -1.56 -10.11
CA SER A 131 9.50 -1.03 -9.90
C SER A 131 8.84 -0.80 -11.26
N SER A 132 7.83 -1.62 -11.58
CA SER A 132 6.89 -1.34 -12.67
C SER A 132 5.94 -0.23 -12.21
N SER A 133 6.29 1.03 -12.53
CA SER A 133 5.27 2.08 -12.47
C SER A 133 4.31 1.85 -13.65
N MET A 134 3.00 1.81 -13.40
CA MET A 134 1.95 1.66 -14.43
C MET A 134 1.95 2.77 -15.49
N SER A 135 2.74 3.82 -15.31
CA SER A 135 2.88 4.91 -16.27
C SER A 135 4.14 4.68 -17.11
N ASP A 136 3.98 4.12 -18.31
CA ASP A 136 5.07 3.85 -19.29
C ASP A 136 5.96 5.07 -19.60
N SER A 137 5.51 6.28 -19.28
CA SER A 137 6.24 7.53 -19.46
C SER A 137 7.28 7.84 -18.37
N ALA A 138 7.19 7.22 -17.19
CA ALA A 138 8.11 7.44 -16.08
C ALA A 138 9.04 6.22 -15.96
N GLY A 139 10.17 6.25 -16.68
CA GLY A 139 11.09 5.12 -16.85
C GLY A 139 11.32 4.23 -15.62
N ARG A 140 11.53 2.93 -15.86
CA ARG A 140 11.69 1.90 -14.81
C ARG A 140 12.81 2.29 -13.83
N LYS A 141 12.46 2.46 -12.55
CA LYS A 141 13.45 2.61 -11.49
C LYS A 141 13.92 1.24 -11.05
N VAL A 142 15.24 1.02 -11.13
CA VAL A 142 15.88 -0.21 -10.68
C VAL A 142 16.59 0.06 -9.35
N LYS A 143 16.30 -0.77 -8.34
CA LYS A 143 16.99 -0.78 -7.06
C LYS A 143 17.80 -2.06 -6.92
N PHE A 144 18.97 -1.94 -6.31
CA PHE A 144 19.80 -3.09 -5.98
C PHE A 144 19.90 -3.20 -4.46
N TYR A 145 19.80 -4.42 -3.96
CA TYR A 145 19.92 -4.74 -2.55
C TYR A 145 21.08 -5.68 -2.34
N LEU A 146 21.89 -5.39 -1.33
CA LEU A 146 22.82 -6.35 -0.75
C LEU A 146 22.08 -7.04 0.37
N ASN A 147 21.95 -8.36 0.31
CA ASN A 147 21.28 -9.16 1.32
C ASN A 147 22.27 -10.16 1.92
N VAL A 148 21.94 -10.63 3.11
CA VAL A 148 22.65 -11.69 3.78
C VAL A 148 21.67 -12.84 4.05
N LYS A 149 22.09 -14.05 3.71
CA LYS A 149 21.45 -15.28 4.14
C LYS A 149 22.12 -15.75 5.41
N MET A 150 21.30 -16.08 6.40
CA MET A 150 21.75 -16.56 7.69
C MET A 150 21.76 -18.10 7.71
N ASN A 151 22.43 -18.71 8.68
CA ASN A 151 22.46 -20.19 8.84
C ASN A 151 21.08 -20.81 9.10
N ASN A 152 20.13 -20.03 9.61
CA ASN A 152 18.74 -20.43 9.82
C ASN A 152 17.82 -20.15 8.62
N ASP A 153 18.41 -19.95 7.43
CA ASP A 153 17.73 -19.55 6.18
C ASP A 153 17.00 -18.19 6.23
N ALA A 154 17.14 -17.41 7.31
CA ALA A 154 16.60 -16.05 7.35
C ALA A 154 17.38 -15.15 6.37
N ILE A 155 16.65 -14.30 5.65
CA ILE A 155 17.23 -13.32 4.74
C ILE A 155 17.08 -11.94 5.37
N GLN A 156 18.20 -11.22 5.52
CA GLN A 156 18.23 -9.86 6.03
C GLN A 156 18.83 -8.91 4.99
N LYS A 157 18.19 -7.74 4.83
CA LYS A 157 18.66 -6.71 3.91
C LYS A 157 19.78 -5.89 4.55
N LEU A 158 20.98 -5.95 3.97
CA LEU A 158 22.18 -5.21 4.42
C LEU A 158 22.17 -3.76 3.98
N LEU A 159 22.03 -3.54 2.67
CA LEU A 159 22.15 -2.22 2.07
C LEU A 159 21.21 -2.10 0.88
N THR A 160 20.69 -0.88 0.66
CA THR A 160 20.01 -0.51 -0.58
C THR A 160 20.84 0.49 -1.35
N VAL A 161 21.11 0.21 -2.62
CA VAL A 161 21.82 1.12 -3.54
C VAL A 161 20.94 1.42 -4.73
N GLN A 162 20.82 2.71 -5.03
CA GLN A 162 20.14 3.17 -6.23
C GLN A 162 21.10 3.08 -7.41
N SER A 163 20.65 2.38 -8.46
CA SER A 163 21.16 2.51 -9.84
C SER A 163 22.57 2.01 -10.16
N SER A 164 23.30 1.34 -9.25
CA SER A 164 24.61 0.76 -9.58
C SER A 164 24.72 -0.70 -9.16
N ALA A 165 24.50 -1.61 -10.12
CA ALA A 165 24.76 -3.04 -9.96
C ALA A 165 26.24 -3.29 -9.63
N THR A 166 27.14 -2.61 -10.35
CA THR A 166 28.59 -2.74 -10.16
C THR A 166 29.04 -2.42 -8.73
N GLN A 167 28.47 -1.39 -8.10
CA GLN A 167 28.78 -1.08 -6.70
C GLN A 167 28.40 -2.21 -5.76
N ILE A 168 27.22 -2.79 -5.97
CA ILE A 168 26.66 -3.83 -5.12
C ILE A 168 27.41 -5.15 -5.28
N LEU A 169 27.69 -5.56 -6.53
CA LEU A 169 28.51 -6.74 -6.84
C LEU A 169 29.94 -6.60 -6.31
N PHE A 170 30.56 -5.42 -6.44
CA PHE A 170 31.88 -5.16 -5.87
C PHE A 170 31.87 -5.34 -4.34
N MET A 171 30.82 -4.85 -3.66
CA MET A 171 30.71 -4.99 -2.20
C MET A 171 30.49 -6.44 -1.78
N GLU A 172 29.64 -7.19 -2.47
CA GLU A 172 29.44 -8.63 -2.27
C GLU A 172 30.76 -9.38 -2.35
N GLN A 173 31.46 -9.28 -3.48
CA GLN A 173 32.74 -9.96 -3.71
C GLN A 173 33.79 -9.60 -2.66
N GLU A 174 33.92 -8.32 -2.29
CA GLU A 174 34.88 -7.90 -1.28
C GLU A 174 34.58 -8.47 0.11
N ILE A 175 33.29 -8.56 0.48
CA ILE A 175 32.90 -9.10 1.77
C ILE A 175 33.08 -10.63 1.78
N GLU A 176 32.68 -11.33 0.73
CA GLU A 176 32.83 -12.79 0.61
C GLU A 176 34.30 -13.19 0.62
N ASN A 177 35.13 -12.49 -0.16
CA ASN A 177 36.58 -12.70 -0.17
C ASN A 177 37.23 -12.48 1.21
N PHE A 178 36.69 -11.54 2.01
CA PHE A 178 37.22 -11.28 3.35
C PHE A 178 36.74 -12.33 4.37
N LEU A 179 35.50 -12.80 4.27
CA LEU A 179 34.93 -13.82 5.15
C LEU A 179 35.30 -15.25 4.76
N GLY A 180 35.87 -15.46 3.57
CA GLY A 180 36.16 -16.79 3.03
C GLY A 180 34.88 -17.56 2.66
N ILE A 181 33.82 -16.84 2.28
CA ILE A 181 32.57 -17.43 1.79
C ILE A 181 32.76 -17.76 0.31
N GLU A 182 32.39 -18.97 -0.11
CA GLU A 182 32.41 -19.34 -1.53
C GLU A 182 31.22 -18.70 -2.25
N ASP A 183 31.49 -18.01 -3.37
CA ASP A 183 30.44 -17.47 -4.23
C ASP A 183 29.65 -18.62 -4.88
N VAL A 184 28.36 -18.69 -4.54
CA VAL A 184 27.42 -19.69 -5.05
C VAL A 184 26.30 -18.98 -5.76
N PHE A 185 26.04 -19.38 -7.01
CA PHE A 185 24.93 -18.81 -7.77
C PHE A 185 23.59 -19.04 -7.06
N VAL A 186 22.88 -17.96 -6.77
CA VAL A 186 21.63 -17.98 -6.02
C VAL A 186 20.44 -17.93 -6.98
N ASP A 187 20.12 -19.07 -7.60
CA ASP A 187 19.00 -19.21 -8.54
C ASP A 187 17.60 -19.10 -7.87
N ASP A 188 17.49 -19.40 -6.58
CA ASP A 188 16.20 -19.65 -5.92
C ASP A 188 15.73 -18.54 -4.97
N VAL A 189 16.49 -17.46 -4.79
CA VAL A 189 16.11 -16.45 -3.78
C VAL A 189 14.98 -15.53 -4.24
N GLU A 190 14.85 -15.24 -5.53
CA GLU A 190 13.69 -14.48 -6.01
C GLU A 190 12.39 -15.27 -5.78
N ASN A 191 12.42 -16.60 -6.00
CA ASN A 191 11.33 -17.51 -5.67
C ASN A 191 11.10 -17.65 -4.16
N GLN A 192 12.15 -17.69 -3.33
CA GLN A 192 12.00 -17.76 -1.87
C GLN A 192 11.47 -16.46 -1.26
N LEU A 193 11.89 -15.30 -1.76
CA LEU A 193 11.33 -14.00 -1.38
C LEU A 193 9.88 -13.89 -1.82
N ALA A 194 9.55 -14.32 -3.05
CA ALA A 194 8.18 -14.39 -3.53
C ALA A 194 7.32 -15.32 -2.66
N ARG A 195 7.81 -16.52 -2.33
CA ARG A 195 7.14 -17.48 -1.43
C ARG A 195 6.99 -16.96 -0.01
N ASN A 196 7.96 -16.23 0.52
CA ASN A 196 7.85 -15.63 1.87
C ASN A 196 6.85 -14.48 1.90
N LYS A 197 6.83 -13.67 0.83
CA LYS A 197 5.81 -12.63 0.63
C LYS A 197 4.42 -13.27 0.50
N GLU A 198 4.30 -14.35 -0.27
CA GLU A 198 3.07 -15.13 -0.45
C GLU A 198 2.66 -15.84 0.85
N LYS A 199 3.58 -16.37 1.67
CA LYS A 199 3.28 -16.92 3.00
C LYS A 199 2.80 -15.84 3.96
N HIS A 200 3.34 -14.62 3.90
CA HIS A 200 2.84 -13.52 4.69
C HIS A 200 1.43 -13.12 4.26
N ILE A 201 1.18 -13.07 2.95
CA ILE A 201 -0.15 -12.82 2.37
C ILE A 201 -1.13 -13.95 2.76
N ARG A 202 -0.75 -15.23 2.59
CA ARG A 202 -1.57 -16.40 2.95
C ARG A 202 -1.86 -16.50 4.44
N LYS A 203 -0.89 -16.15 5.31
CA LYS A 203 -1.13 -16.07 6.75
C LYS A 203 -2.13 -14.96 7.11
N THR A 204 -2.28 -13.94 6.26
CA THR A 204 -3.34 -12.94 6.34
C THR A 204 -4.65 -13.44 5.71
N GLU A 205 -4.61 -14.39 4.77
CA GLU A 205 -5.77 -14.99 4.08
C GLU A 205 -6.36 -16.24 4.77
N GLU A 206 -5.65 -16.90 5.69
CA GLU A 206 -6.17 -18.07 6.44
C GLU A 206 -7.32 -17.74 7.41
N GLU A 207 -7.83 -16.51 7.40
CA GLU A 207 -9.20 -16.17 7.81
C GLU A 207 -10.24 -16.70 6.76
N LYS A 208 -10.34 -18.04 6.71
CA LYS A 208 -11.39 -18.98 6.22
C LYS A 208 -12.25 -18.65 4.96
N TRP A 209 -12.02 -19.43 3.91
CA TRP A 209 -13.04 -19.84 2.91
C TRP A 209 -13.64 -21.21 3.29
N VAL A 210 -14.94 -21.43 3.08
CA VAL A 210 -15.59 -22.74 3.18
C VAL A 210 -16.23 -23.08 1.83
N TYR A 211 -15.85 -24.21 1.24
CA TYR A 211 -16.45 -24.70 0.00
C TYR A 211 -17.56 -25.72 0.31
N SER A 212 -18.72 -25.60 -0.33
CA SER A 212 -19.82 -26.57 -0.25
C SER A 212 -20.45 -26.78 -1.63
N GLY A 213 -20.09 -27.87 -2.31
CA GLY A 213 -20.62 -28.21 -3.63
C GLY A 213 -19.97 -27.40 -4.77
N THR A 214 -20.74 -27.08 -5.82
CA THR A 214 -20.22 -26.32 -6.98
C THR A 214 -20.06 -24.83 -6.69
N ASN A 215 -20.79 -24.30 -5.70
CA ASN A 215 -20.83 -22.87 -5.36
C ASN A 215 -19.68 -22.42 -4.46
N LYS A 216 -19.12 -21.23 -4.75
CA LYS A 216 -18.21 -20.52 -3.85
C LYS A 216 -19.02 -19.80 -2.78
N ILE A 217 -18.75 -20.12 -1.52
CA ILE A 217 -19.41 -19.50 -0.36
C ILE A 217 -18.42 -18.59 0.36
N ILE A 218 -18.81 -17.32 0.54
CA ILE A 218 -18.09 -16.36 1.38
C ILE A 218 -18.84 -16.27 2.70
N GLU A 219 -18.18 -16.61 3.80
CA GLU A 219 -18.74 -16.47 5.15
C GLU A 219 -18.02 -15.36 5.91
N ASN A 220 -18.77 -14.36 6.36
CA ASN A 220 -18.29 -13.46 7.40
C ASN A 220 -18.89 -13.89 8.74
N ASN A 221 -18.11 -14.66 9.51
CA ASN A 221 -18.51 -15.18 10.81
C ASN A 221 -18.78 -14.10 11.87
N GLN A 222 -18.27 -12.87 11.69
CA GLN A 222 -18.53 -11.77 12.63
C GLN A 222 -19.91 -11.14 12.41
N LEU A 223 -20.39 -11.13 11.16
CA LEU A 223 -21.68 -10.53 10.79
C LEU A 223 -22.78 -11.58 10.59
N GLY A 224 -22.45 -12.88 10.59
CA GLY A 224 -23.40 -13.96 10.32
C GLY A 224 -23.88 -13.97 8.86
N ILE A 225 -23.14 -13.34 7.93
CA ILE A 225 -23.55 -13.20 6.54
C ILE A 225 -22.82 -14.23 5.69
N ARG A 226 -23.60 -15.00 4.91
CA ARG A 226 -23.11 -15.95 3.92
C ARG A 226 -23.50 -15.47 2.52
N PHE A 227 -22.53 -15.29 1.64
CA PHE A 227 -22.77 -14.99 0.24
C PHE A 227 -22.56 -16.23 -0.62
N GLN A 228 -23.52 -16.50 -1.51
CA GLN A 228 -23.35 -17.49 -2.56
C GLN A 228 -22.98 -16.76 -3.84
N VAL A 229 -21.76 -16.97 -4.32
CA VAL A 229 -21.30 -16.42 -5.60
C VAL A 229 -21.51 -17.48 -6.68
N PRO A 230 -22.19 -17.16 -7.80
CA PRO A 230 -22.32 -18.09 -8.92
C PRO A 230 -20.95 -18.55 -9.46
N ASP A 231 -20.85 -19.81 -9.89
CA ASP A 231 -19.58 -20.46 -10.25
C ASP A 231 -18.83 -19.79 -11.41
N ASN A 232 -19.55 -19.01 -12.23
CA ASN A 232 -19.00 -18.26 -13.35
C ASN A 232 -18.38 -16.90 -12.94
N LEU A 233 -18.40 -16.55 -11.65
CA LEU A 233 -17.84 -15.33 -11.09
C LEU A 233 -16.63 -15.66 -10.20
N ASP A 234 -15.46 -15.14 -10.55
CA ASP A 234 -14.32 -15.17 -9.64
C ASP A 234 -14.52 -14.09 -8.56
N ALA A 235 -14.32 -14.46 -7.29
CA ALA A 235 -14.52 -13.56 -6.16
C ALA A 235 -13.32 -13.53 -5.22
N GLU A 236 -12.95 -12.34 -4.76
CA GLU A 236 -11.91 -12.08 -3.77
C GLU A 236 -12.53 -11.34 -2.57
N VAL A 237 -12.02 -11.59 -1.36
CA VAL A 237 -12.52 -10.95 -0.14
C VAL A 237 -11.35 -10.23 0.51
N CYS A 238 -11.48 -8.92 0.72
CA CYS A 238 -10.40 -8.11 1.27
C CYS A 238 -10.94 -7.28 2.43
N LYS A 239 -10.54 -7.59 3.66
CA LYS A 239 -10.81 -6.69 4.80
C LYS A 239 -10.05 -5.38 4.59
N VAL A 240 -10.75 -4.26 4.52
CA VAL A 240 -10.14 -2.93 4.42
C VAL A 240 -10.33 -2.23 5.75
N GLU A 241 -9.23 -1.96 6.46
CA GLU A 241 -9.24 -1.32 7.79
C GLU A 241 -9.74 0.13 7.75
N ASP A 242 -9.88 0.72 6.57
CA ASP A 242 -10.46 2.05 6.37
C ASP A 242 -10.93 2.19 4.90
N PRO A 243 -12.23 1.92 4.59
CA PRO A 243 -12.72 1.95 3.21
C PRO A 243 -12.60 3.35 2.57
N PHE A 244 -12.30 4.39 3.35
CA PHE A 244 -12.15 5.77 2.89
C PHE A 244 -10.70 6.15 2.54
N LYS A 245 -9.68 5.33 2.88
CA LYS A 245 -8.26 5.62 2.54
C LYS A 245 -7.81 5.07 1.18
N GLY A 246 -8.58 4.17 0.56
CA GLY A 246 -8.36 3.70 -0.81
C GLY A 246 -9.21 4.52 -1.78
N GLY A 247 -8.60 5.40 -2.56
CA GLY A 247 -9.31 6.37 -3.40
C GLY A 247 -10.39 5.76 -4.29
N PHE A 248 -11.61 6.26 -4.17
CA PHE A 248 -12.36 7.02 -5.18
C PHE A 248 -13.71 7.41 -4.54
N ILE A 249 -13.88 8.70 -4.23
CA ILE A 249 -15.10 9.52 -4.39
C ILE A 249 -14.72 10.94 -3.94
N GLN A 250 -14.62 11.83 -4.92
CA GLN A 250 -14.72 13.26 -4.70
C GLN A 250 -16.21 13.60 -4.58
N ALA A 251 -16.55 14.46 -3.62
CA ALA A 251 -17.83 15.13 -3.40
C ALA A 251 -18.80 14.51 -2.36
N ALA A 252 -18.46 14.67 -1.08
CA ALA A 252 -19.39 15.20 -0.08
C ALA A 252 -18.57 15.96 0.97
N ARG A 253 -18.58 17.30 0.90
CA ARG A 253 -18.07 18.13 2.01
C ARG A 253 -19.10 17.99 3.13
N ASN A 254 -18.67 17.62 4.34
CA ASN A 254 -19.42 17.57 5.60
C ASN A 254 -19.91 16.19 6.08
N TRP A 255 -19.13 15.14 5.93
CA TRP A 255 -19.25 13.98 6.82
C TRP A 255 -18.12 14.04 7.84
N GLU A 256 -18.45 14.28 9.11
CA GLU A 256 -17.54 14.01 10.22
C GLU A 256 -17.58 12.50 10.50
N PRO A 257 -16.43 11.84 10.72
CA PRO A 257 -16.42 10.45 11.17
C PRO A 257 -17.02 10.40 12.59
N LEU A 258 -18.23 9.82 12.71
CA LEU A 258 -18.78 9.38 13.98
C LEU A 258 -18.00 8.13 14.40
N ASN A 259 -17.18 8.26 15.44
CA ASN A 259 -16.47 7.24 16.25
C ASN A 259 -15.98 5.93 15.59
N ASP A 260 -14.75 5.54 15.92
CA ASP A 260 -13.99 4.36 15.45
C ASP A 260 -14.63 2.95 15.67
N ASP A 261 -15.90 2.85 16.06
CA ASP A 261 -16.57 1.58 16.41
C ASP A 261 -17.37 0.94 15.25
N ASP A 262 -17.51 1.59 14.09
CA ASP A 262 -18.22 1.02 12.94
C ASP A 262 -17.32 0.04 12.16
N ASN A 263 -17.55 -1.27 12.33
CA ASN A 263 -16.86 -2.32 11.57
C ASN A 263 -17.36 -2.36 10.10
N TRP A 264 -16.57 -1.82 9.17
CA TRP A 264 -16.82 -1.97 7.74
C TRP A 264 -16.07 -3.17 7.17
N SER A 265 -16.70 -3.91 6.25
CA SER A 265 -16.06 -4.98 5.48
C SER A 265 -16.29 -4.75 3.98
N LEU A 266 -15.22 -4.74 3.19
CA LEU A 266 -15.27 -4.68 1.73
C LEU A 266 -15.10 -6.09 1.16
N PHE A 267 -15.85 -6.45 0.12
CA PHE A 267 -15.68 -7.68 -0.64
C PHE A 267 -15.51 -7.30 -2.11
N ARG A 268 -14.67 -8.01 -2.87
CA ARG A 268 -14.40 -7.65 -4.27
C ARG A 268 -14.44 -8.87 -5.17
N ALA A 269 -15.51 -9.05 -5.94
CA ALA A 269 -15.56 -10.05 -7.00
C ALA A 269 -15.14 -9.50 -8.37
N LYS A 270 -14.43 -10.30 -9.14
CA LYS A 270 -13.93 -9.99 -10.47
C LYS A 270 -14.30 -11.12 -11.44
N ALA A 271 -15.25 -10.88 -12.33
CA ALA A 271 -15.59 -11.85 -13.38
C ALA A 271 -14.57 -11.83 -14.54
N PRO A 272 -14.36 -12.94 -15.26
CA PRO A 272 -13.70 -12.92 -16.56
C PRO A 272 -14.60 -12.19 -17.57
N GLY A 273 -14.34 -10.89 -17.75
CA GLY A 273 -15.11 -9.97 -18.60
C GLY A 273 -15.74 -8.83 -17.79
N ILE A 274 -15.03 -7.70 -17.69
CA ILE A 274 -15.40 -6.32 -17.29
C ILE A 274 -16.35 -6.11 -16.07
N LEU A 275 -16.78 -7.16 -15.36
CA LEU A 275 -17.62 -7.02 -14.17
C LEU A 275 -16.73 -7.04 -12.92
N GLY A 276 -16.45 -5.86 -12.39
CA GLY A 276 -15.95 -5.69 -11.02
C GLY A 276 -17.15 -5.47 -10.11
N LEU A 277 -17.29 -6.30 -9.08
CA LEU A 277 -18.30 -6.22 -8.04
C LEU A 277 -17.59 -5.86 -6.74
N ALA A 278 -17.79 -4.65 -6.22
CA ALA A 278 -17.33 -4.29 -4.89
C ALA A 278 -18.54 -4.26 -3.95
N LEU A 279 -18.55 -5.11 -2.93
CA LEU A 279 -19.57 -5.14 -1.89
C LEU A 279 -19.04 -4.44 -0.64
N THR A 280 -19.64 -3.35 -0.21
CA THR A 280 -19.31 -2.75 1.09
C THR A 280 -20.42 -3.05 2.07
N VAL A 281 -20.10 -3.68 3.21
CA VAL A 281 -21.04 -3.95 4.31
C VAL A 281 -20.68 -3.06 5.50
N GLY A 282 -21.63 -2.26 5.94
CA GLY A 282 -21.52 -1.47 7.17
C GLY A 282 -22.70 -1.75 8.10
N GLN A 283 -22.44 -1.73 9.40
CA GLN A 283 -23.47 -1.77 10.44
C GLN A 283 -23.53 -0.40 11.12
N ARG A 284 -24.72 0.15 11.30
CA ARG A 284 -24.94 1.39 12.06
C ARG A 284 -26.06 1.22 13.09
N PRO A 285 -26.03 1.96 14.21
CA PRO A 285 -27.21 2.09 15.06
C PRO A 285 -28.36 2.66 14.22
N ALA A 286 -29.58 2.14 14.44
CA ALA A 286 -30.76 2.49 13.66
C ALA A 286 -31.17 3.97 13.88
N HIS A 287 -30.50 4.90 13.19
CA HIS A 287 -31.01 6.23 12.96
C HIS A 287 -31.84 6.15 11.69
N GLY A 288 -33.18 6.14 11.86
CA GLY A 288 -34.19 5.76 10.87
C GLY A 288 -34.12 6.50 9.54
N SER A 289 -33.15 6.11 8.70
CA SER A 289 -33.04 6.57 7.32
C SER A 289 -34.23 6.00 6.56
N THR A 290 -35.22 6.82 6.22
CA THR A 290 -36.36 6.35 5.42
C THR A 290 -35.96 6.23 3.96
N TYR A 291 -36.73 5.47 3.18
CA TYR A 291 -36.56 5.38 1.74
C TYR A 291 -36.60 6.77 1.09
N GLU A 292 -37.51 7.63 1.55
CA GLU A 292 -37.66 9.01 1.07
C GLU A 292 -36.41 9.84 1.35
N GLU A 293 -35.83 9.76 2.55
CA GLU A 293 -34.61 10.50 2.89
C GLU A 293 -33.41 10.11 2.00
N VAL A 294 -33.26 8.81 1.71
CA VAL A 294 -32.21 8.32 0.82
C VAL A 294 -32.42 8.82 -0.61
N MET A 295 -33.67 8.80 -1.09
CA MET A 295 -34.03 9.26 -2.43
C MET A 295 -33.97 10.79 -2.58
N ASP A 296 -34.20 11.54 -1.49
CA ASP A 296 -34.17 13.00 -1.49
C ASP A 296 -32.79 13.61 -1.20
N SER A 297 -31.80 12.80 -0.82
CA SER A 297 -30.44 13.26 -0.59
C SER A 297 -29.91 14.08 -1.78
N THR A 298 -29.58 15.36 -1.52
CA THR A 298 -29.21 16.34 -2.56
C THR A 298 -27.98 15.90 -3.35
N SER A 299 -27.06 15.18 -2.71
CA SER A 299 -25.86 14.60 -3.32
C SER A 299 -26.19 13.54 -4.38
N ALA A 300 -27.26 12.77 -4.20
CA ALA A 300 -27.67 11.75 -5.15
C ALA A 300 -28.24 12.36 -6.43
N LYS A 301 -29.08 13.39 -6.32
CA LYS A 301 -29.75 14.03 -7.47
C LYS A 301 -28.79 14.75 -8.42
N VAL A 302 -27.66 15.27 -7.89
CA VAL A 302 -26.67 16.00 -8.70
C VAL A 302 -25.84 15.05 -9.56
N LEU A 303 -25.37 13.93 -8.98
CA LEU A 303 -24.35 13.08 -9.61
C LEU A 303 -24.91 11.76 -10.18
N MET A 304 -26.10 11.35 -9.78
CA MET A 304 -26.65 10.04 -10.12
C MET A 304 -28.09 10.12 -10.62
N GLU A 305 -28.46 9.17 -11.47
CA GLU A 305 -29.83 9.00 -11.97
C GLU A 305 -30.40 7.70 -11.38
N PRO A 306 -31.58 7.73 -10.73
CA PRO A 306 -32.22 6.51 -10.25
C PRO A 306 -32.63 5.66 -11.46
N VAL A 307 -32.21 4.40 -11.45
CA VAL A 307 -32.48 3.43 -12.53
C VAL A 307 -33.63 2.53 -12.12
N SER A 308 -33.57 2.03 -10.89
CA SER A 308 -34.62 1.21 -10.30
C SER A 308 -34.56 1.32 -8.77
N SER A 309 -35.69 1.06 -8.12
CA SER A 309 -35.80 1.10 -6.67
C SER A 309 -36.88 0.14 -6.22
N VAL A 310 -36.62 -0.60 -5.14
CA VAL A 310 -37.60 -1.45 -4.47
C VAL A 310 -37.79 -0.88 -3.06
N PRO A 311 -38.87 -0.10 -2.83
CA PRO A 311 -39.04 0.69 -1.61
C PRO A 311 -39.37 -0.15 -0.38
N ASP A 312 -39.95 -1.34 -0.58
CA ASP A 312 -40.26 -2.27 0.49
C ASP A 312 -39.96 -3.69 0.00
N PHE A 313 -38.94 -4.31 0.58
CA PHE A 313 -38.75 -5.75 0.47
C PHE A 313 -38.39 -6.34 1.83
N GLU A 314 -38.67 -7.63 1.99
CA GLU A 314 -38.34 -8.37 3.20
C GLU A 314 -37.33 -9.45 2.84
N LEU A 315 -36.23 -9.50 3.58
CA LEU A 315 -35.17 -10.46 3.38
C LEU A 315 -34.88 -11.19 4.69
N ASN A 316 -35.41 -12.40 4.80
CA ASN A 316 -35.29 -13.25 5.99
C ASN A 316 -35.77 -12.54 7.27
N GLY A 317 -36.96 -11.91 7.21
CA GLY A 317 -37.54 -11.19 8.35
C GLY A 317 -37.05 -9.75 8.52
N LEU A 318 -35.98 -9.34 7.84
CA LEU A 318 -35.51 -7.95 7.87
C LEU A 318 -36.23 -7.14 6.79
N LYS A 319 -36.87 -6.05 7.19
CA LYS A 319 -37.46 -5.09 6.24
C LYS A 319 -36.36 -4.21 5.67
N GLY A 320 -36.48 -3.83 4.41
CA GLY A 320 -35.45 -3.06 3.73
C GLY A 320 -35.93 -2.43 2.45
N PHE A 321 -35.02 -1.68 1.83
CA PHE A 321 -35.21 -1.12 0.49
C PHE A 321 -33.93 -1.19 -0.32
N SER A 322 -34.07 -1.27 -1.65
CA SER A 322 -32.95 -1.29 -2.58
C SER A 322 -33.07 -0.12 -3.56
N VAL A 323 -31.92 0.48 -3.92
CA VAL A 323 -31.86 1.55 -4.90
C VAL A 323 -30.69 1.28 -5.84
N THR A 324 -30.97 1.23 -7.13
CA THR A 324 -29.95 1.19 -8.19
C THR A 324 -29.84 2.57 -8.83
N ARG A 325 -28.62 3.11 -8.85
CA ARG A 325 -28.30 4.42 -9.39
C ARG A 325 -27.24 4.29 -10.48
N LYS A 326 -27.37 5.08 -11.54
CA LYS A 326 -26.32 5.24 -12.56
C LYS A 326 -25.58 6.55 -12.32
N ILE A 327 -24.25 6.52 -12.32
CA ILE A 327 -23.47 7.76 -12.25
C ILE A 327 -23.57 8.46 -13.63
N LYS A 328 -23.94 9.74 -13.64
CA LYS A 328 -24.04 10.51 -14.90
C LYS A 328 -22.69 10.52 -15.62
N ASN A 329 -22.72 10.26 -16.92
CA ASN A 329 -21.53 10.20 -17.79
C ASN A 329 -20.48 9.14 -17.40
N ASN A 330 -20.85 8.12 -16.61
CA ASN A 330 -19.98 7.03 -16.23
C ASN A 330 -20.71 5.70 -16.43
N PRO A 331 -20.05 4.65 -16.96
CA PRO A 331 -20.64 3.32 -17.08
C PRO A 331 -20.92 2.66 -15.71
N LEU A 332 -20.67 3.31 -14.58
CA LEU A 332 -20.87 2.69 -13.28
C LEU A 332 -22.33 2.79 -12.79
N TYR A 333 -22.90 1.64 -12.47
CA TYR A 333 -24.10 1.49 -11.66
C TYR A 333 -23.72 1.18 -10.22
N ILE A 334 -24.43 1.76 -9.27
CA ILE A 334 -24.30 1.47 -7.85
C ILE A 334 -25.66 0.97 -7.39
N ARG A 335 -25.72 -0.28 -6.90
CA ARG A 335 -26.89 -0.82 -6.20
C ARG A 335 -26.63 -0.79 -4.70
N GLN A 336 -27.44 -0.06 -3.98
CA GLN A 336 -27.40 0.01 -2.52
C GLN A 336 -28.62 -0.70 -1.96
N VAL A 337 -28.42 -1.47 -0.90
CA VAL A 337 -29.45 -2.22 -0.20
C VAL A 337 -29.34 -1.88 1.28
N TRP A 338 -30.45 -1.47 1.86
CA TRP A 338 -30.57 -1.19 3.29
C TRP A 338 -31.50 -2.22 3.91
N LEU A 339 -31.04 -2.86 4.99
CA LEU A 339 -31.83 -3.80 5.78
C LEU A 339 -31.92 -3.28 7.21
N PHE A 340 -33.10 -3.39 7.81
CA PHE A 340 -33.41 -2.88 9.14
C PHE A 340 -33.80 -4.04 10.05
N ASP A 341 -33.08 -4.13 11.16
CA ASP A 341 -33.44 -4.87 12.37
C ASP A 341 -33.81 -3.84 13.46
N ASN A 342 -34.53 -4.26 14.49
CA ASN A 342 -35.08 -3.39 15.55
C ASN A 342 -34.04 -2.44 16.17
N ASN A 343 -32.75 -2.81 16.17
CA ASN A 343 -31.67 -2.02 16.76
C ASN A 343 -30.52 -1.71 15.79
N LYS A 344 -30.57 -2.19 14.54
CA LYS A 344 -29.42 -2.16 13.62
C LYS A 344 -29.85 -1.88 12.19
N GLN A 345 -29.04 -1.10 11.49
CA GLN A 345 -29.14 -0.91 10.05
C GLN A 345 -27.93 -1.55 9.38
N TYR A 346 -28.19 -2.37 8.36
CA TYR A 346 -27.17 -2.94 7.49
C TYR A 346 -27.23 -2.24 6.14
N HIS A 347 -26.08 -1.78 5.66
CA HIS A 347 -25.95 -1.18 4.34
C HIS A 347 -25.03 -2.04 3.48
N LEU A 348 -25.55 -2.49 2.35
CA LEU A 348 -24.80 -3.22 1.33
C LEU A 348 -24.73 -2.37 0.08
N GLN A 349 -23.54 -1.99 -0.36
CA GLN A 349 -23.33 -1.30 -1.63
C GLN A 349 -22.63 -2.21 -2.61
N MET A 350 -23.14 -2.29 -3.83
CA MET A 350 -22.61 -3.04 -4.95
C MET A 350 -22.32 -2.11 -6.13
N ASP A 351 -21.06 -2.05 -6.54
CA ASP A 351 -20.64 -1.30 -7.73
C ASP A 351 -20.61 -2.23 -8.95
N ILE A 352 -21.22 -1.85 -10.08
CA ILE A 352 -21.39 -2.65 -11.30
C ILE A 352 -20.98 -1.81 -12.52
N LEU A 353 -20.00 -2.27 -13.30
CA LEU A 353 -19.57 -1.59 -14.54
C LEU A 353 -20.46 -2.00 -15.74
N GLU A 354 -20.94 -1.02 -16.50
CA GLU A 354 -21.73 -1.17 -17.73
C GLU A 354 -20.83 -1.67 -18.86
N GLY A 355 -20.75 -3.00 -18.96
CA GLY A 355 -20.03 -3.69 -20.03
C GLY A 355 -20.92 -4.57 -20.91
N ASP A 356 -22.07 -5.06 -20.41
CA ASP A 356 -22.93 -5.99 -21.15
C ASP A 356 -24.36 -6.04 -20.58
N LYS A 357 -25.32 -6.56 -21.36
CA LYS A 357 -26.73 -6.85 -20.94
C LYS A 357 -26.85 -7.55 -19.59
N VAL A 358 -25.81 -8.30 -19.21
CA VAL A 358 -25.65 -9.00 -17.94
C VAL A 358 -25.68 -8.06 -16.74
N ALA A 359 -25.17 -6.82 -16.84
CA ALA A 359 -25.18 -5.88 -15.71
C ALA A 359 -26.60 -5.49 -15.26
N HIS A 360 -27.52 -5.35 -16.22
CA HIS A 360 -28.92 -5.04 -15.93
C HIS A 360 -29.64 -6.25 -15.32
N GLU A 361 -29.35 -7.45 -15.83
CA GLU A 361 -29.93 -8.71 -15.34
C GLU A 361 -29.39 -9.11 -13.96
N VAL A 362 -28.10 -8.93 -13.71
CA VAL A 362 -27.48 -9.13 -12.39
C VAL A 362 -28.03 -8.15 -11.37
N ALA A 363 -28.21 -6.88 -11.75
CA ALA A 363 -28.87 -5.92 -10.90
C ALA A 363 -30.30 -6.38 -10.55
N THR A 364 -31.12 -6.82 -11.50
CA THR A 364 -32.51 -7.23 -11.22
C THR A 364 -32.62 -8.58 -10.49
N THR A 365 -31.71 -9.52 -10.71
CA THR A 365 -31.79 -10.89 -10.13
C THR A 365 -31.26 -10.97 -8.69
N PHE A 366 -30.47 -9.97 -8.27
CA PHE A 366 -29.75 -9.93 -7.00
C PHE A 366 -30.62 -10.22 -5.76
N GLU A 367 -31.87 -9.74 -5.73
CA GLU A 367 -32.77 -9.89 -4.56
C GLU A 367 -33.18 -11.34 -4.31
N SER A 368 -33.24 -12.17 -5.35
CA SER A 368 -33.64 -13.58 -5.25
C SER A 368 -32.54 -14.50 -4.70
N SER A 369 -31.29 -14.03 -4.68
CA SER A 369 -30.11 -14.84 -4.36
C SER A 369 -29.62 -14.70 -2.91
N PHE A 370 -30.21 -13.80 -2.11
CA PHE A 370 -29.86 -13.67 -0.70
C PHE A 370 -30.65 -14.64 0.18
N LYS A 371 -29.92 -15.45 0.95
CA LYS A 371 -30.44 -16.18 2.10
C LYS A 371 -29.53 -15.91 3.29
N LEU A 372 -30.03 -15.23 4.31
CA LEU A 372 -29.47 -15.28 5.66
C LEU A 372 -29.82 -16.66 6.22
N LEU A 373 -28.86 -17.33 6.85
CA LEU A 373 -29.14 -18.57 7.57
C LEU A 373 -29.75 -18.23 8.92
N ASP A 374 -30.63 -19.10 9.39
CA ASP A 374 -31.03 -19.11 10.80
C ASP A 374 -29.79 -19.24 11.68
N SER A 375 -29.74 -18.41 12.72
CA SER A 375 -28.65 -18.28 13.71
C SER A 375 -28.20 -19.60 14.33
#